data_AF-A0A6B3C2X3-F1
#
_entry.id   AF-A0A6B3C2X3-F1
#
_cell.length_a   1.000
_cell.length_b   1.000
_cell.length_c   1.000
_cell.angle_alpha   90.00
_cell.angle_beta   90.00
_cell.angle_gamma   90.00
#
_symmetry.space_group_name_H-M   'P 1'
#
loop_
_entity.id
_entity.type
_entity.pdbx_description
1 polymer ?
#
loop_
_entity_poly.entity_id
_entity_poly.type
_entity_poly.pdbx_seq_one_letter_code
_entity_poly.pdbx_strand_id
1 'polypeptide(L)'
;MDLEKPAAEARQPERQPEGCLVVAIRLPVRIVVLVLVVPVRMVWDGLVAGGRLLTDAVLRPLGRALAWVAPAVLVWPFVGLWRYVVVPLGKALGWLAKVLVVVPLVWLFRHVLTPLGQGIVWVFRAIGAGLGWLYARMLTPAGHGVLWVFRGIGAGLGWLYARVLTPLGQGIVWAFRAIGAGLGWLYARGLTPAGHGVLWVLRGLGAAIVAVGVGVYGVAVWLLRYLVVVPAQWLYEWVLTPVGKAIASCALGVVWLVSMGINGIGFVLYWVLRLLLVLPVLALWRWVLVPVGRVLAVIGREVGTALGHAWRIAGYISLVVGRFLGTLLRWTFVEPVRWAYQAVLTPVGHFVRDAVLRPAAEAARSVGRVTRQTLAAARDSARQARADFRRMLFGESHDERPQAVPAPRREPDSADGRTLGSSTTALTKD
;
A
#
# COMPACT_ATOMS: atom_id res chain seq x y z
N MET A 1 74.01 -0.22 -44.95
CA MET A 1 73.08 -1.34 -45.25
C MET A 1 71.74 -0.74 -45.54
N ASP A 2 71.60 -0.33 -46.78
CA ASP A 2 70.39 0.07 -47.46
C ASP A 2 69.40 -1.09 -47.46
N LEU A 3 68.19 -0.84 -46.96
CA LEU A 3 67.03 -1.70 -47.20
C LEU A 3 65.96 -0.81 -47.83
N GLU A 4 66.08 -0.69 -49.15
CA GLU A 4 65.05 -0.20 -50.05
C GLU A 4 63.77 -0.99 -49.83
N LYS A 5 62.71 -0.30 -49.39
CA LYS A 5 61.36 -0.82 -49.37
C LYS A 5 60.77 -0.57 -50.77
N PRO A 6 60.38 -1.61 -51.53
CA PRO A 6 59.80 -1.39 -52.84
C PRO A 6 58.48 -0.64 -52.66
N ALA A 7 58.39 0.51 -53.33
CA ALA A 7 57.19 1.31 -53.43
C ALA A 7 56.07 0.39 -53.95
N ALA A 8 55.12 0.07 -53.06
CA ALA A 8 53.88 -0.55 -53.46
C ALA A 8 53.21 0.42 -54.45
N GLU A 9 53.19 -0.01 -55.71
CA GLU A 9 52.51 0.64 -56.82
C GLU A 9 51.13 1.11 -56.36
N ALA A 10 50.96 2.43 -56.31
CA ALA A 10 49.65 3.04 -56.32
C ALA A 10 49.01 2.70 -57.67
N ARG A 11 48.34 1.54 -57.76
CA ARG A 11 47.32 1.28 -58.77
C ARG A 11 46.22 2.31 -58.58
N GLN A 12 46.37 3.46 -59.24
CA GLN A 12 45.26 4.34 -59.53
C GLN A 12 44.36 3.58 -60.51
N PRO A 13 43.08 3.31 -60.18
CA PRO A 13 42.17 2.78 -61.17
C PRO A 13 42.03 3.82 -62.28
N GLU A 14 42.25 3.38 -63.52
CA GLU A 14 42.10 4.17 -64.74
C GLU A 14 40.83 5.01 -64.67
N ARG A 15 40.97 6.34 -64.70
CA ARG A 15 39.86 7.25 -64.95
C ARG A 15 39.42 7.03 -66.39
N GLN A 16 38.46 6.11 -66.59
CA GLN A 16 37.61 6.13 -67.75
C GLN A 16 37.02 7.55 -67.89
N PRO A 17 36.95 8.12 -69.10
CA PRO A 17 36.28 9.39 -69.32
C PRO A 17 34.78 9.16 -69.09
N GLU A 18 34.35 9.30 -67.83
CA GLU A 18 32.94 9.36 -67.47
C GLU A 18 32.33 10.51 -68.27
N GLY A 19 31.52 10.16 -69.28
CA GLY A 19 30.91 11.11 -70.19
C GLY A 19 30.23 12.23 -69.41
N CYS A 20 30.29 13.44 -69.97
CA CYS A 20 29.82 14.70 -69.40
C CYS A 20 28.41 14.61 -68.75
N LEU A 21 27.59 13.64 -69.15
CA LEU A 21 26.28 13.33 -68.55
C LEU A 21 26.36 12.79 -67.10
N VAL A 22 27.30 11.88 -66.79
CA VAL A 22 27.47 11.33 -65.43
C VAL A 22 28.00 12.42 -64.49
N VAL A 23 28.91 13.27 -64.99
CA VAL A 23 29.42 14.42 -64.25
C VAL A 23 28.31 15.46 -64.06
N ALA A 24 27.53 15.80 -65.09
CA ALA A 24 26.42 16.75 -64.98
C ALA A 24 25.31 16.29 -64.02
N ILE A 25 25.07 14.99 -63.89
CA ILE A 25 24.08 14.43 -62.95
C ILE A 25 24.68 14.22 -61.54
N ARG A 26 25.95 13.81 -61.42
CA ARG A 26 26.59 13.60 -60.09
C ARG A 26 27.02 14.88 -59.43
N LEU A 27 27.44 15.91 -60.17
CA LEU A 27 27.86 17.18 -59.59
C LEU A 27 26.76 17.79 -58.70
N PRO A 28 25.49 17.93 -59.13
CA PRO A 28 24.44 18.49 -58.28
C PRO A 28 24.11 17.57 -57.10
N VAL A 29 24.07 16.24 -57.29
CA VAL A 29 23.82 15.29 -56.19
C VAL A 29 24.94 15.36 -55.15
N ARG A 30 26.20 15.44 -55.59
CA ARG A 30 27.36 15.50 -54.70
C ARG A 30 27.43 16.85 -53.99
N ILE A 31 27.05 17.95 -54.66
CA ILE A 31 26.88 19.27 -54.04
C ILE A 31 25.77 19.23 -52.97
N VAL A 32 24.61 18.63 -53.26
CA VAL A 32 23.51 18.50 -52.28
C VAL A 32 23.94 17.64 -51.09
N VAL A 33 24.60 16.51 -51.33
CA VAL A 33 25.13 15.64 -50.26
C VAL A 33 26.17 16.40 -49.43
N LEU A 34 27.09 17.14 -50.05
CA LEU A 34 28.10 17.90 -49.30
C LEU A 34 27.46 19.03 -48.49
N VAL A 35 26.57 19.80 -49.10
CA VAL A 35 25.89 20.94 -48.47
C VAL A 35 24.93 20.50 -47.38
N LEU A 36 24.37 19.28 -47.43
CA LEU A 36 23.43 18.79 -46.42
C LEU A 36 24.11 17.90 -45.37
N VAL A 37 24.91 16.92 -45.80
CA VAL A 37 25.47 15.90 -44.91
C VAL A 37 26.63 16.44 -44.10
N VAL A 38 27.49 17.29 -44.67
CA VAL A 38 28.63 17.85 -43.94
C VAL A 38 28.20 18.72 -42.75
N PRO A 39 27.25 19.67 -42.89
CA PRO A 39 26.80 20.46 -41.74
C PRO A 39 26.05 19.60 -40.71
N VAL A 40 25.25 18.62 -41.13
CA VAL A 40 24.60 17.68 -40.20
C VAL A 40 25.64 16.90 -39.40
N ARG A 41 26.72 16.47 -40.04
CA ARG A 41 27.80 15.71 -39.39
C ARG A 41 28.64 16.58 -38.45
N MET A 42 28.93 17.81 -38.84
CA MET A 42 29.57 18.81 -37.98
C MET A 42 28.74 19.15 -36.73
N VAL A 43 27.41 19.29 -36.88
CA VAL A 43 26.50 19.50 -35.75
C VAL A 43 26.48 18.28 -34.82
N TRP A 44 26.49 17.07 -35.38
CA TRP A 44 26.55 15.84 -34.59
C TRP A 44 27.87 15.69 -33.83
N ASP A 45 29.00 15.91 -34.48
CA ASP A 45 30.32 15.85 -33.86
C ASP A 45 30.48 16.93 -32.79
N GLY A 46 29.92 18.13 -33.00
CA GLY A 46 29.85 19.20 -32.01
C GLY A 46 29.01 18.83 -30.78
N LEU A 47 27.86 18.20 -30.96
CA LEU A 47 27.00 17.72 -29.86
C LEU A 47 27.70 16.62 -29.05
N VAL A 48 28.36 15.67 -29.72
CA VAL A 48 29.09 14.58 -29.07
C VAL A 48 30.31 15.11 -28.33
N ALA A 49 31.04 16.07 -28.90
CA ALA A 49 32.15 16.74 -28.23
C ALA A 49 31.69 17.54 -27.01
N GLY A 50 30.59 18.28 -27.13
CA GLY A 50 29.96 19.01 -26.03
C GLY A 50 29.51 18.08 -24.90
N GLY A 51 28.90 16.93 -25.25
CA GLY A 51 28.51 15.91 -24.27
C GLY A 51 29.69 15.29 -23.54
N ARG A 52 30.80 14.99 -24.23
CA ARG A 52 32.03 14.48 -23.59
C ARG A 52 32.66 15.51 -22.67
N LEU A 53 32.77 16.77 -23.12
CA LEU A 53 33.29 17.87 -22.30
C LEU A 53 32.46 18.08 -21.04
N LEU A 54 31.13 18.04 -21.13
CA LEU A 54 30.26 18.15 -19.95
C LEU A 54 30.48 16.99 -18.96
N THR A 55 30.68 15.79 -19.48
CA THR A 55 30.87 14.59 -18.65
C THR A 55 32.23 14.60 -17.95
N ASP A 56 33.28 14.97 -18.67
CA ASP A 56 34.66 14.97 -18.17
C ASP A 56 34.96 16.19 -17.30
N ALA A 57 34.46 17.38 -17.66
CA ALA A 57 34.77 18.61 -16.94
C ALA A 57 33.86 18.86 -15.73
N VAL A 58 32.62 18.34 -15.74
CA VAL A 58 31.63 18.65 -14.68
C VAL A 58 31.19 17.40 -13.94
N LEU A 59 30.66 16.38 -14.63
CA LEU A 59 30.07 15.21 -13.97
C LEU A 59 31.10 14.34 -13.24
N ARG A 60 32.27 14.11 -13.82
CA ARG A 60 33.35 13.34 -13.19
C ARG A 60 33.93 13.98 -11.93
N PRO A 61 34.30 15.27 -11.91
CA PRO A 61 34.79 15.90 -10.68
C PRO A 61 33.70 16.00 -9.62
N LEU A 62 32.45 16.30 -9.99
CA LEU A 62 31.33 16.30 -9.04
C LEU A 62 31.11 14.91 -8.44
N GLY A 63 31.16 13.86 -9.27
CA GLY A 63 30.99 12.48 -8.82
C GLY A 63 32.08 12.03 -7.84
N ARG A 64 33.34 12.41 -8.08
CA ARG A 64 34.44 12.11 -7.14
C ARG A 64 34.35 12.92 -5.85
N ALA A 65 34.00 14.21 -5.95
CA ALA A 65 33.79 15.05 -4.77
C ALA A 65 32.65 14.48 -3.91
N LEU A 66 31.53 14.09 -4.52
CA LEU A 66 30.40 13.50 -3.81
C LEU A 66 30.76 12.13 -3.21
N ALA A 67 31.54 11.31 -3.92
CA ALA A 67 31.99 10.01 -3.43
C ALA A 67 32.96 10.09 -2.24
N TRP A 68 33.68 11.20 -2.07
CA TRP A 68 34.52 11.47 -0.89
C TRP A 68 33.75 12.12 0.25
N VAL A 69 32.91 13.10 -0.08
CA VAL A 69 32.14 13.86 0.90
C VAL A 69 31.05 13.00 1.54
N ALA A 70 30.39 12.11 0.78
CA ALA A 70 29.35 11.24 1.31
C ALA A 70 29.85 10.35 2.48
N PRO A 71 30.93 9.56 2.35
CA PRO A 71 31.45 8.80 3.48
C PRO A 71 32.09 9.67 4.56
N ALA A 72 32.74 10.79 4.22
CA ALA A 72 33.32 11.69 5.22
C ALA A 72 32.27 12.38 6.10
N VAL A 73 31.12 12.77 5.53
CA VAL A 73 30.06 13.50 6.26
C VAL A 73 29.04 12.56 6.89
N LEU A 74 28.80 11.37 6.34
CA LEU A 74 27.87 10.42 6.94
C LEU A 74 28.56 9.39 7.84
N VAL A 75 29.64 8.77 7.35
CA VAL A 75 30.22 7.58 7.99
C VAL A 75 31.12 7.95 9.16
N TRP A 76 32.01 8.93 8.99
CA TRP A 76 32.92 9.35 10.07
C TRP A 76 32.22 9.88 11.33
N PRO A 77 31.24 10.80 11.25
CA PRO A 77 30.53 11.24 12.44
C PRO A 77 29.66 10.13 13.04
N PHE A 78 29.12 9.21 12.24
CA PHE A 78 28.39 8.05 12.77
C PHE A 78 29.31 7.08 13.51
N VAL A 79 30.51 6.81 12.99
CA VAL A 79 31.54 5.99 13.65
C VAL A 79 32.03 6.67 14.92
N GLY A 80 32.23 7.99 14.90
CA GLY A 80 32.57 8.79 16.07
C GLY A 80 31.48 8.70 17.15
N LEU A 81 30.22 8.92 16.77
CA LEU A 81 29.07 8.80 17.67
C LEU A 81 28.96 7.40 18.28
N TRP A 82 29.16 6.35 17.47
CA TRP A 82 29.15 4.98 17.95
C TRP A 82 30.23 4.74 19.01
N ARG A 83 31.47 5.13 18.70
CA ARG A 83 32.64 4.82 19.54
C ARG A 83 32.71 5.69 20.80
N TYR A 84 32.28 6.95 20.73
CA TYR A 84 32.36 7.90 21.83
C TYR A 84 31.07 8.06 22.64
N VAL A 85 29.90 7.71 22.09
CA VAL A 85 28.63 7.89 22.80
C VAL A 85 27.96 6.55 23.04
N VAL A 86 27.74 5.74 22.01
CA VAL A 86 26.96 4.49 22.14
C VAL A 86 27.67 3.45 23.00
N VAL A 87 28.96 3.21 22.77
CA VAL A 87 29.76 2.25 23.54
C VAL A 87 29.83 2.61 25.04
N PRO A 88 30.22 3.83 25.45
CA PRO A 88 30.26 4.18 26.87
C PRO A 88 28.87 4.21 27.49
N LEU A 89 27.84 4.66 26.75
CA LEU A 89 26.48 4.67 27.25
C LEU A 89 25.96 3.24 27.50
N GLY A 90 26.25 2.29 26.61
CA GLY A 90 25.92 0.88 26.82
C GLY A 90 26.62 0.28 28.04
N LYS A 91 27.89 0.62 28.28
CA LYS A 91 28.62 0.22 29.49
C LYS A 91 28.03 0.83 30.75
N ALA A 92 27.68 2.11 30.72
CA ALA A 92 27.04 2.81 31.82
C ALA A 92 25.66 2.22 32.13
N LEU A 93 24.85 1.93 31.11
CA LEU A 93 23.55 1.27 31.27
C LEU A 93 23.69 -0.13 31.86
N GLY A 94 24.65 -0.92 31.38
CA GLY A 94 24.92 -2.26 31.90
C GLY A 94 25.36 -2.23 33.37
N TRP A 95 26.19 -1.27 33.74
CA TRP A 95 26.56 -1.04 35.14
C TRP A 95 25.36 -0.62 35.99
N LEU A 96 24.56 0.33 35.49
CA LEU A 96 23.37 0.82 36.18
C LEU A 96 22.35 -0.29 36.40
N ALA A 97 22.09 -1.13 35.39
CA ALA A 97 21.21 -2.29 35.52
C ALA A 97 21.74 -3.29 36.57
N LYS A 98 23.05 -3.53 36.59
CA LYS A 98 23.66 -4.41 37.59
C LYS A 98 23.50 -3.85 39.01
N VAL A 99 23.76 -2.56 39.21
CA VAL A 99 23.66 -1.93 40.54
C VAL A 99 22.21 -1.75 40.97
N LEU A 100 21.31 -1.36 40.07
CA LEU A 100 19.93 -1.01 40.41
C LEU A 100 19.00 -2.23 40.46
N VAL A 101 19.32 -3.31 39.75
CA VAL A 101 18.46 -4.51 39.72
C VAL A 101 19.14 -5.67 40.43
N VAL A 102 20.35 -6.04 40.02
CA VAL A 102 20.99 -7.27 40.51
C VAL A 102 21.39 -7.15 41.97
N VAL A 103 22.01 -6.04 42.37
CA VAL A 103 22.42 -5.83 43.78
C VAL A 103 21.22 -5.82 44.75
N PRO A 104 20.16 -5.04 44.53
CA PRO A 104 19.01 -5.05 45.43
C PRO A 104 18.23 -6.36 45.39
N LEU A 105 18.18 -7.05 44.24
CA LEU A 105 17.54 -8.37 44.16
C LEU A 105 18.31 -9.42 44.97
N VAL A 106 19.65 -9.39 44.92
CA VAL A 106 20.51 -10.24 45.76
C VAL A 106 20.38 -9.87 47.24
N TRP A 107 20.30 -8.59 47.55
CA TRP A 107 20.10 -8.12 48.93
C TRP A 107 18.74 -8.59 49.49
N LEU A 108 17.67 -8.46 48.70
CA LEU A 108 16.33 -8.93 49.01
C LEU A 108 16.30 -10.44 49.23
N PHE A 109 16.95 -11.21 48.35
CA PHE A 109 17.06 -12.66 48.51
C PHE A 109 17.75 -13.03 49.84
N ARG A 110 18.85 -12.35 50.17
CA ARG A 110 19.62 -12.61 51.38
C ARG A 110 18.88 -12.18 52.66
N HIS A 111 18.25 -11.01 52.65
CA HIS A 111 17.64 -10.43 53.85
C HIS A 111 16.17 -10.82 54.06
N VAL A 112 15.45 -11.24 53.01
CA VAL A 112 14.02 -11.56 53.12
C VAL A 112 13.77 -13.04 52.89
N LEU A 113 14.27 -13.62 51.80
CA LEU A 113 13.99 -15.04 51.51
C LEU A 113 14.71 -15.99 52.48
N THR A 114 15.93 -15.65 52.88
CA THR A 114 16.71 -16.49 53.80
C THR A 114 16.07 -16.60 55.19
N PRO A 115 15.65 -15.51 55.86
CA PRO A 115 14.95 -15.63 57.15
C PRO A 115 13.54 -16.21 57.00
N LEU A 116 12.84 -15.98 55.88
CA LEU A 116 11.56 -16.65 55.62
C LEU A 116 11.72 -18.18 55.51
N GLY A 117 12.74 -18.65 54.80
CA GLY A 117 13.06 -20.08 54.72
C GLY A 117 13.34 -20.68 56.09
N GLN A 118 14.12 -19.99 56.93
CA GLN A 118 14.39 -20.43 58.31
C GLN A 118 13.13 -20.41 59.18
N GLY A 119 12.28 -19.39 59.06
CA GLY A 119 11.00 -19.30 59.76
C GLY A 119 10.06 -20.45 59.40
N ILE A 120 9.97 -20.78 58.11
CA ILE A 120 9.17 -21.92 57.63
C ILE A 120 9.69 -23.23 58.21
N VAL A 121 11.00 -23.47 58.14
CA VAL A 121 11.62 -24.68 58.73
C VAL A 121 11.38 -24.77 60.23
N TRP A 122 11.46 -23.64 60.94
CA TRP A 122 11.19 -23.58 62.38
C TRP A 122 9.73 -23.90 62.70
N VAL A 123 8.78 -23.37 61.93
CA VAL A 123 7.35 -23.67 62.06
C VAL A 123 7.06 -25.15 61.80
N PHE A 124 7.63 -25.73 60.74
CA PHE A 124 7.48 -27.17 60.47
C PHE A 124 8.08 -28.04 61.58
N ARG A 125 9.24 -27.65 62.13
CA ARG A 125 9.83 -28.34 63.30
C ARG A 125 8.95 -28.20 64.54
N ALA A 126 8.39 -27.02 64.80
CA ALA A 126 7.52 -26.77 65.94
C ALA A 126 6.21 -27.58 65.84
N ILE A 127 5.61 -27.65 64.65
CA ILE A 127 4.45 -28.49 64.36
C ILE A 127 4.80 -29.97 64.56
N GLY A 128 5.91 -30.45 64.00
CA GLY A 128 6.37 -31.84 64.18
C GLY A 128 6.63 -32.20 65.65
N ALA A 129 7.24 -31.29 66.42
CA ALA A 129 7.44 -31.45 67.85
C ALA A 129 6.10 -31.44 68.62
N GLY A 130 5.15 -30.59 68.22
CA GLY A 130 3.80 -30.55 68.79
C GLY A 130 3.03 -31.84 68.54
N LEU A 131 3.05 -32.38 67.31
CA LEU A 131 2.45 -33.68 66.98
C LEU A 131 3.11 -34.83 67.74
N GLY A 132 4.45 -34.82 67.83
CA GLY A 132 5.19 -35.82 68.60
C GLY A 132 4.85 -35.78 70.09
N TRP A 133 4.69 -34.59 70.67
CA TRP A 133 4.25 -34.42 72.05
C TRP A 133 2.81 -34.90 72.23
N LEU A 134 1.90 -34.55 71.32
CA LEU A 134 0.51 -34.99 71.38
C LEU A 134 0.41 -36.52 71.31
N TYR A 135 1.15 -37.13 70.39
CA TYR A 135 1.26 -38.58 70.25
C TYR A 135 1.80 -39.22 71.54
N ALA A 136 2.88 -38.67 72.09
CA ALA A 136 3.52 -39.15 73.32
C ALA A 136 2.78 -38.80 74.62
N ARG A 137 1.74 -37.95 74.59
CA ARG A 137 0.95 -37.55 75.77
C ARG A 137 -0.46 -38.13 75.75
N MET A 138 -1.05 -38.35 74.58
CA MET A 138 -2.39 -38.94 74.43
C MET A 138 -2.36 -40.43 74.12
N LEU A 139 -1.46 -40.88 73.24
CA LEU A 139 -1.48 -42.27 72.76
C LEU A 139 -0.78 -43.25 73.70
N THR A 140 0.24 -42.79 74.42
CA THR A 140 0.96 -43.58 75.45
C THR A 140 0.12 -43.90 76.69
N PRO A 141 -0.67 -42.99 77.31
CA PRO A 141 -1.57 -43.38 78.41
C PRO A 141 -2.74 -44.22 77.92
N ALA A 142 -3.25 -43.98 76.69
CA ALA A 142 -4.28 -44.84 76.11
C ALA A 142 -3.74 -46.27 75.87
N GLY A 143 -2.51 -46.41 75.37
CA GLY A 143 -1.84 -47.69 75.20
C GLY A 143 -1.58 -48.40 76.54
N HIS A 144 -1.17 -47.67 77.58
CA HIS A 144 -1.00 -48.22 78.93
C HIS A 144 -2.34 -48.62 79.57
N GLY A 145 -3.40 -47.84 79.36
CA GLY A 145 -4.76 -48.16 79.84
C GLY A 145 -5.31 -49.41 79.17
N VAL A 146 -5.12 -49.56 77.86
CA VAL A 146 -5.49 -50.77 77.11
C VAL A 146 -4.67 -51.97 77.60
N LEU A 147 -3.36 -51.83 77.79
CA LEU A 147 -2.52 -52.89 78.36
C LEU A 147 -2.94 -53.26 79.79
N TRP A 148 -3.37 -52.29 80.60
CA TRP A 148 -3.87 -52.52 81.95
C TRP A 148 -5.18 -53.30 81.95
N VAL A 149 -6.09 -52.98 81.02
CA VAL A 149 -7.34 -53.72 80.82
C VAL A 149 -7.06 -55.14 80.34
N PHE A 150 -6.20 -55.34 79.34
CA PHE A 150 -5.82 -56.67 78.88
C PHE A 150 -5.08 -57.48 79.95
N ARG A 151 -4.24 -56.84 80.78
CA ARG A 151 -3.54 -57.50 81.89
C ARG A 151 -4.48 -57.83 83.06
N GLY A 152 -5.48 -56.99 83.32
CA GLY A 152 -6.57 -57.29 84.26
C GLY A 152 -7.43 -58.46 83.80
N ILE A 153 -7.72 -58.54 82.50
CA ILE A 153 -8.43 -59.66 81.88
C ILE A 153 -7.57 -60.94 81.92
N GLY A 154 -6.27 -60.85 81.63
CA GLY A 154 -5.33 -61.98 81.72
C GLY A 154 -5.12 -62.50 83.15
N ALA A 155 -5.04 -61.61 84.14
CA ALA A 155 -4.97 -61.99 85.55
C ALA A 155 -6.31 -62.58 86.04
N GLY A 156 -7.44 -62.05 85.56
CA GLY A 156 -8.77 -62.61 85.79
C GLY A 156 -8.93 -64.01 85.19
N LEU A 157 -8.43 -64.23 83.98
CA LEU A 157 -8.38 -65.54 83.32
C LEU A 157 -7.43 -66.51 84.03
N GLY A 158 -6.27 -66.05 84.50
CA GLY A 158 -5.32 -66.86 85.29
C GLY A 158 -5.88 -67.25 86.66
N TRP A 159 -6.60 -66.34 87.32
CA TRP A 159 -7.31 -66.61 88.57
C TRP A 159 -8.48 -67.57 88.35
N LEU A 160 -9.25 -67.38 87.27
CA LEU A 160 -10.33 -68.30 86.89
C LEU A 160 -9.76 -69.68 86.51
N TYR A 161 -8.64 -69.75 85.79
CA TYR A 161 -7.97 -71.01 85.45
C TYR A 161 -7.46 -71.74 86.71
N ALA A 162 -6.86 -71.02 87.65
CA ALA A 162 -6.33 -71.58 88.91
C ALA A 162 -7.41 -71.93 89.95
N ARG A 163 -8.59 -71.30 89.89
CA ARG A 163 -9.70 -71.49 90.84
C ARG A 163 -10.83 -72.37 90.29
N VAL A 164 -10.94 -72.50 88.96
CA VAL A 164 -12.04 -73.21 88.28
C VAL A 164 -11.56 -74.48 87.57
N LEU A 165 -10.35 -74.53 86.98
CA LEU A 165 -9.90 -75.75 86.28
C LEU A 165 -9.45 -76.86 87.23
N THR A 166 -8.87 -76.51 88.38
CA THR A 166 -8.50 -77.45 89.46
C THR A 166 -9.70 -78.14 90.11
N PRO A 167 -10.86 -77.49 90.35
CA PRO A 167 -12.07 -78.21 90.79
C PRO A 167 -12.87 -78.90 89.66
N LEU A 168 -12.57 -78.62 88.39
CA LEU A 168 -13.30 -79.20 87.24
C LEU A 168 -13.02 -80.69 87.01
N GLY A 169 -12.00 -81.27 87.67
CA GLY A 169 -11.83 -82.72 87.77
C GLY A 169 -12.84 -83.43 88.69
N GLN A 170 -13.55 -82.70 89.56
CA GLN A 170 -14.44 -83.27 90.59
C GLN A 170 -15.94 -83.03 90.33
N GLY A 171 -16.32 -82.08 89.47
CA GLY A 171 -17.73 -81.69 89.24
C GLY A 171 -18.47 -82.43 88.12
N ILE A 172 -17.75 -83.13 87.23
CA ILE A 172 -18.32 -83.76 86.02
C ILE A 172 -19.26 -84.94 86.35
N VAL A 173 -19.15 -85.54 87.55
CA VAL A 173 -19.98 -86.67 88.01
C VAL A 173 -21.34 -86.22 88.58
N TRP A 174 -21.50 -84.94 88.91
CA TRP A 174 -22.79 -84.35 89.33
C TRP A 174 -23.60 -83.73 88.19
N ALA A 175 -23.12 -83.98 86.97
CA ALA A 175 -23.91 -84.63 85.96
C ALA A 175 -25.42 -84.37 86.03
N PHE A 176 -25.87 -83.67 84.98
CA PHE A 176 -26.87 -84.21 84.06
C PHE A 176 -28.30 -84.46 84.59
N ARG A 177 -28.56 -84.39 85.90
CA ARG A 177 -29.82 -84.80 86.50
C ARG A 177 -30.77 -83.63 86.80
N ALA A 178 -30.28 -82.39 86.78
CA ALA A 178 -31.07 -81.18 87.03
C ALA A 178 -31.53 -80.45 85.74
N ILE A 179 -31.02 -80.84 84.57
CA ILE A 179 -31.09 -80.02 83.35
C ILE A 179 -32.39 -80.18 82.54
N GLY A 180 -33.20 -81.23 82.73
CA GLY A 180 -34.36 -81.48 81.87
C GLY A 180 -35.57 -80.55 82.07
N ALA A 181 -35.89 -80.16 83.30
CA ALA A 181 -37.19 -79.55 83.62
C ALA A 181 -37.18 -78.02 83.72
N GLY A 182 -36.01 -77.38 83.81
CA GLY A 182 -35.88 -75.93 84.01
C GLY A 182 -35.91 -75.07 82.74
N LEU A 183 -35.63 -75.65 81.56
CA LEU A 183 -35.39 -74.86 80.34
C LEU A 183 -36.65 -74.26 79.70
N GLY A 184 -37.84 -74.84 79.88
CA GLY A 184 -39.06 -74.37 79.21
C GLY A 184 -39.71 -73.14 79.85
N TRP A 185 -39.70 -73.04 81.18
CA TRP A 185 -40.35 -71.95 81.92
C TRP A 185 -39.53 -70.65 81.93
N LEU A 186 -38.20 -70.77 81.89
CA LEU A 186 -37.27 -69.64 81.92
C LEU A 186 -37.28 -68.83 80.61
N TYR A 187 -37.57 -69.47 79.48
CA TYR A 187 -37.57 -68.83 78.15
C TYR A 187 -38.73 -67.82 77.99
N ALA A 188 -39.91 -68.11 78.54
CA ALA A 188 -41.12 -67.30 78.34
C ALA A 188 -41.26 -66.09 79.28
N ARG A 189 -40.73 -66.18 80.52
CA ARG A 189 -40.86 -65.12 81.54
C ARG A 189 -39.60 -64.25 81.69
N GLY A 190 -38.42 -64.73 81.26
CA GLY A 190 -37.14 -64.04 81.43
C GLY A 190 -36.54 -63.42 80.16
N LEU A 191 -36.70 -64.05 79.00
CA LEU A 191 -35.93 -63.68 77.80
C LEU A 191 -36.47 -62.44 77.06
N THR A 192 -37.77 -62.18 77.14
CA THR A 192 -38.43 -61.01 76.52
C THR A 192 -38.15 -59.68 77.25
N PRO A 193 -38.22 -59.56 78.59
CA PRO A 193 -37.79 -58.34 79.28
C PRO A 193 -36.27 -58.14 79.22
N ALA A 194 -35.47 -59.21 79.23
CA ALA A 194 -34.02 -59.13 79.06
C ALA A 194 -33.64 -58.64 77.65
N GLY A 195 -34.34 -59.11 76.60
CA GLY A 195 -34.13 -58.65 75.22
C GLY A 195 -34.43 -57.16 75.02
N HIS A 196 -35.49 -56.64 75.64
CA HIS A 196 -35.79 -55.19 75.60
C HIS A 196 -34.80 -54.36 76.42
N GLY A 197 -34.35 -54.85 77.58
CA GLY A 197 -33.29 -54.21 78.36
C GLY A 197 -31.97 -54.11 77.58
N VAL A 198 -31.56 -55.19 76.92
CA VAL A 198 -30.35 -55.24 76.10
C VAL A 198 -30.47 -54.32 74.88
N LEU A 199 -31.62 -54.32 74.18
CA LEU A 199 -31.85 -53.42 73.05
C LEU A 199 -31.88 -51.94 73.47
N TRP A 200 -32.42 -51.62 74.64
CA TRP A 200 -32.44 -50.26 75.17
C TRP A 200 -31.04 -49.78 75.54
N VAL A 201 -30.23 -50.64 76.17
CA VAL A 201 -28.82 -50.35 76.49
C VAL A 201 -27.99 -50.22 75.23
N LEU A 202 -28.13 -51.13 74.24
CA LEU A 202 -27.40 -51.06 72.97
C LEU A 202 -27.76 -49.79 72.18
N ARG A 203 -29.04 -49.40 72.18
CA ARG A 203 -29.49 -48.18 71.51
C ARG A 203 -29.04 -46.92 72.24
N GLY A 204 -29.01 -46.94 73.58
CA GLY A 204 -28.42 -45.88 74.39
C GLY A 204 -26.91 -45.74 74.15
N LEU A 205 -26.18 -46.85 74.03
CA LEU A 205 -24.75 -46.87 73.74
C LEU A 205 -24.47 -46.38 72.31
N GLY A 206 -25.28 -46.80 71.34
CA GLY A 206 -25.21 -46.31 69.97
C GLY A 206 -25.46 -44.80 69.86
N ALA A 207 -26.48 -44.28 70.56
CA ALA A 207 -26.75 -42.85 70.62
C ALA A 207 -25.63 -42.08 71.32
N ALA A 208 -25.05 -42.62 72.39
CA ALA A 208 -23.92 -42.02 73.09
C ALA A 208 -22.66 -41.95 72.19
N ILE A 209 -22.35 -43.03 71.44
CA ILE A 209 -21.23 -43.04 70.50
C ILE A 209 -21.43 -42.02 69.39
N VAL A 210 -22.64 -41.93 68.82
CA VAL A 210 -22.94 -40.92 67.78
C VAL A 210 -22.87 -39.50 68.34
N ALA A 211 -23.39 -39.24 69.54
CA ALA A 211 -23.32 -37.93 70.19
C ALA A 211 -21.87 -37.51 70.47
N VAL A 212 -21.03 -38.45 70.95
CA VAL A 212 -19.60 -38.20 71.16
C VAL A 212 -18.90 -37.97 69.82
N GLY A 213 -19.19 -38.75 68.78
CA GLY A 213 -18.64 -38.56 67.44
C GLY A 213 -18.99 -37.19 66.84
N VAL A 214 -20.24 -36.74 66.98
CA VAL A 214 -20.69 -35.42 66.51
C VAL A 214 -20.04 -34.29 67.31
N GLY A 215 -19.91 -34.46 68.64
CA GLY A 215 -19.21 -33.50 69.49
C GLY A 215 -17.74 -33.35 69.11
N VAL A 216 -17.03 -34.47 68.94
CA VAL A 216 -15.61 -34.48 68.54
C VAL A 216 -15.43 -33.90 67.14
N TYR A 217 -16.30 -34.25 66.19
CA TYR A 217 -16.24 -33.70 64.83
C TYR A 217 -16.50 -32.19 64.81
N GLY A 218 -17.50 -31.72 65.57
CA GLY A 218 -17.79 -30.29 65.71
C GLY A 218 -16.62 -29.50 66.30
N VAL A 219 -15.99 -30.04 67.34
CA VAL A 219 -14.78 -29.45 67.95
C VAL A 219 -13.61 -29.46 66.97
N ALA A 220 -13.40 -30.55 66.22
CA ALA A 220 -12.34 -30.65 65.23
C ALA A 220 -12.53 -29.63 64.08
N VAL A 221 -13.75 -29.47 63.58
CA VAL A 221 -14.07 -28.47 62.54
C VAL A 221 -13.92 -27.04 63.06
N TRP A 222 -14.35 -26.79 64.31
CA TRP A 222 -14.18 -25.48 64.94
C TRP A 222 -12.71 -25.12 65.13
N LEU A 223 -11.89 -26.06 65.63
CA LEU A 223 -10.44 -25.93 65.74
C LEU A 223 -9.79 -25.73 64.37
N LEU A 224 -10.15 -26.51 63.36
CA LEU A 224 -9.62 -26.34 62.01
C LEU A 224 -9.93 -24.95 61.47
N ARG A 225 -11.18 -24.48 61.64
CA ARG A 225 -11.62 -23.18 61.15
C ARG A 225 -10.87 -22.05 61.86
N TYR A 226 -10.81 -22.05 63.18
CA TYR A 226 -10.18 -20.95 63.93
C TYR A 226 -8.65 -21.02 63.96
N LEU A 227 -8.05 -22.21 64.01
CA LEU A 227 -6.60 -22.37 64.14
C LEU A 227 -5.88 -22.36 62.79
N VAL A 228 -6.56 -22.76 61.70
CA VAL A 228 -5.92 -22.88 60.39
C VAL A 228 -6.56 -21.92 59.39
N VAL A 229 -7.88 -21.98 59.19
CA VAL A 229 -8.54 -21.24 58.11
C VAL A 229 -8.55 -19.73 58.37
N VAL A 230 -8.89 -19.29 59.58
CA VAL A 230 -8.92 -17.87 59.96
C VAL A 230 -7.54 -17.23 59.86
N PRO A 231 -6.46 -17.79 60.45
CA PRO A 231 -5.13 -17.21 60.28
C PRO A 231 -4.61 -17.31 58.85
N ALA A 232 -4.98 -18.35 58.09
CA ALA A 232 -4.64 -18.43 56.67
C ALA A 232 -5.35 -17.35 55.84
N GLN A 233 -6.63 -17.05 56.13
CA GLN A 233 -7.35 -15.94 55.49
C GLN A 233 -6.75 -14.59 55.88
N TRP A 234 -6.40 -14.40 57.15
CA TRP A 234 -5.71 -13.20 57.59
C TRP A 234 -4.37 -13.01 56.88
N LEU A 235 -3.59 -14.08 56.74
CA LEU A 235 -2.32 -14.07 56.01
C LEU A 235 -2.56 -13.77 54.51
N TYR A 236 -3.60 -14.34 53.93
CA TYR A 236 -3.97 -14.05 52.54
C TYR A 236 -4.32 -12.58 52.34
N GLU A 237 -5.23 -12.04 53.16
CA GLU A 237 -5.73 -10.66 53.04
C GLU A 237 -4.67 -9.62 53.38
N TRP A 238 -3.96 -9.80 54.50
CA TRP A 238 -3.01 -8.79 55.01
C TRP A 238 -1.62 -8.89 54.42
N VAL A 239 -1.22 -10.04 53.88
CA VAL A 239 0.13 -10.23 53.34
C VAL A 239 0.07 -10.52 51.85
N LEU A 240 -0.70 -11.52 51.42
CA LEU A 240 -0.65 -11.98 50.04
C LEU A 240 -1.29 -11.00 49.05
N THR A 241 -2.42 -10.37 49.40
CA THR A 241 -3.05 -9.34 48.56
C THR A 241 -2.21 -8.07 48.39
N PRO A 242 -1.65 -7.44 49.45
CA PRO A 242 -0.81 -6.26 49.28
C PRO A 242 0.52 -6.61 48.58
N VAL A 243 1.10 -7.79 48.86
CA VAL A 243 2.28 -8.25 48.13
C VAL A 243 1.97 -8.49 46.65
N GLY A 244 0.84 -9.13 46.33
CA GLY A 244 0.38 -9.32 44.96
C GLY A 244 0.16 -8.00 44.22
N LYS A 245 -0.49 -7.03 44.86
CA LYS A 245 -0.67 -5.68 44.31
C LYS A 245 0.66 -4.95 44.13
N ALA A 246 1.57 -5.02 45.10
CA ALA A 246 2.89 -4.40 45.01
C ALA A 246 3.74 -5.01 43.87
N ILE A 247 3.71 -6.33 43.72
CA ILE A 247 4.41 -7.03 42.62
C ILE A 247 3.80 -6.62 41.26
N ALA A 248 2.47 -6.59 41.15
CA ALA A 248 1.80 -6.15 39.93
C ALA A 248 2.12 -4.69 39.58
N SER A 249 2.12 -3.79 40.57
CA SER A 249 2.50 -2.39 40.40
C SER A 249 3.96 -2.23 40.00
N CYS A 250 4.88 -3.02 40.56
CA CYS A 250 6.28 -3.04 40.15
C CYS A 250 6.44 -3.55 38.70
N ALA A 251 5.75 -4.63 38.34
CA ALA A 251 5.78 -5.16 36.98
C ALA A 251 5.27 -4.13 35.97
N LEU A 252 4.14 -3.48 36.27
CA LEU A 252 3.60 -2.38 35.45
C LEU A 252 4.54 -1.17 35.38
N GLY A 253 5.19 -0.81 36.49
CA GLY A 253 6.18 0.26 36.53
C GLY A 253 7.42 -0.04 35.67
N VAL A 254 7.89 -1.29 35.67
CA VAL A 254 8.98 -1.74 34.79
C VAL A 254 8.57 -1.68 33.32
N VAL A 255 7.37 -2.18 32.99
CA VAL A 255 6.84 -2.09 31.62
C VAL A 255 6.74 -0.62 31.18
N TRP A 256 6.22 0.26 32.03
CA TRP A 256 6.13 1.68 31.74
C TRP A 256 7.49 2.32 31.48
N LEU A 257 8.49 2.06 32.33
CA LEU A 257 9.87 2.56 32.15
C LEU A 257 10.50 2.05 30.86
N VAL A 258 10.33 0.77 30.54
CA VAL A 258 10.85 0.17 29.29
C VAL A 258 10.17 0.80 28.08
N SER A 259 8.84 0.93 28.09
CA SER A 259 8.09 1.57 27.01
C SER A 259 8.48 3.04 26.83
N MET A 260 8.66 3.78 27.93
CA MET A 260 9.13 5.17 27.91
C MET A 260 10.54 5.27 27.31
N GLY A 261 11.44 4.36 27.67
CA GLY A 261 12.78 4.27 27.10
C GLY A 261 12.77 3.97 25.60
N ILE A 262 12.01 2.97 25.17
CA ILE A 262 11.88 2.61 23.75
C ILE A 262 11.31 3.78 22.93
N ASN A 263 10.24 4.41 23.43
CA ASN A 263 9.62 5.55 22.75
C ASN A 263 10.54 6.77 22.72
N GLY A 264 11.27 7.04 23.81
CA GLY A 264 12.25 8.13 23.87
C GLY A 264 13.40 7.91 22.89
N ILE A 265 13.95 6.69 22.84
CA ILE A 265 14.99 6.31 21.87
C ILE A 265 14.45 6.45 20.45
N GLY A 266 13.24 5.96 20.17
CA GLY A 266 12.60 6.08 18.86
C GLY A 266 12.39 7.53 18.45
N PHE A 267 11.95 8.40 19.37
CA PHE A 267 11.78 9.83 19.12
C PHE A 267 13.10 10.51 18.78
N VAL A 268 14.15 10.24 19.56
CA VAL A 268 15.50 10.79 19.31
C VAL A 268 16.04 10.27 17.98
N LEU A 269 15.93 8.97 17.70
CA LEU A 269 16.40 8.39 16.44
C LEU A 269 15.68 8.99 15.23
N TYR A 270 14.36 9.14 15.33
CA TYR A 270 13.54 9.79 14.32
C TYR A 270 13.97 11.24 14.09
N TRP A 271 14.15 12.01 15.16
CA TRP A 271 14.53 13.42 15.06
C TRP A 271 15.94 13.59 14.50
N VAL A 272 16.89 12.75 14.93
CA VAL A 272 18.26 12.74 14.41
C VAL A 272 18.25 12.35 12.94
N LEU A 273 17.53 11.29 12.54
CA LEU A 273 17.42 10.88 11.15
C LEU A 273 16.75 11.97 10.30
N ARG A 274 15.71 12.61 10.83
CA ARG A 274 15.02 13.72 10.18
C ARG A 274 15.94 14.93 10.02
N LEU A 275 16.68 15.32 11.04
CA LEU A 275 17.66 16.41 10.95
C LEU A 275 18.79 16.05 9.98
N LEU A 276 19.32 14.84 10.05
CA LEU A 276 20.46 14.39 9.25
C LEU A 276 20.11 14.17 7.78
N LEU A 277 18.87 13.78 7.46
CA LEU A 277 18.46 13.52 6.07
C LEU A 277 17.62 14.64 5.50
N VAL A 278 16.58 15.07 6.23
CA VAL A 278 15.57 15.98 5.68
C VAL A 278 16.11 17.40 5.57
N LEU A 279 16.86 17.90 6.57
CA LEU A 279 17.45 19.24 6.45
C LEU A 279 18.46 19.38 5.32
N PRO A 280 19.45 18.48 5.13
CA PRO A 280 20.38 18.64 4.01
C PRO A 280 19.68 18.46 2.67
N VAL A 281 18.66 17.59 2.57
CA VAL A 281 17.85 17.49 1.34
C VAL A 281 17.05 18.78 1.08
N LEU A 282 16.44 19.38 2.11
CA LEU A 282 15.76 20.66 1.98
C LEU A 282 16.71 21.81 1.64
N ALA A 283 17.91 21.81 2.24
CA ALA A 283 18.94 22.79 1.94
C ALA A 283 19.41 22.62 0.49
N LEU A 284 19.67 21.40 0.03
CA LEU A 284 20.01 21.10 -1.36
C LEU A 284 18.89 21.54 -2.31
N TRP A 285 17.63 21.28 -1.95
CA TRP A 285 16.49 21.71 -2.75
C TRP A 285 16.45 23.23 -2.87
N ARG A 286 16.55 23.95 -1.74
CA ARG A 286 16.42 25.41 -1.71
C ARG A 286 17.62 26.14 -2.30
N TRP A 287 18.83 25.64 -2.08
CA TRP A 287 20.08 26.29 -2.49
C TRP A 287 20.62 25.82 -3.83
N VAL A 288 20.22 24.63 -4.31
CA VAL A 288 20.70 24.09 -5.59
C VAL A 288 19.55 23.89 -6.57
N LEU A 289 18.51 23.11 -6.22
CA LEU A 289 17.45 22.83 -7.20
C LEU A 289 16.62 24.06 -7.58
N VAL A 290 16.29 24.93 -6.62
CA VAL A 290 15.53 26.16 -6.92
C VAL A 290 16.32 27.11 -7.85
N PRO A 291 17.59 27.45 -7.58
CA PRO A 291 18.35 28.30 -8.50
C PRO A 291 18.64 27.60 -9.83
N VAL A 292 18.96 26.30 -9.84
CA VAL A 292 19.17 25.54 -11.08
C VAL A 292 17.90 25.48 -11.91
N GLY A 293 16.73 25.27 -11.29
CA GLY A 293 15.43 25.30 -11.95
C GLY A 293 15.12 26.67 -12.53
N ARG A 294 15.48 27.76 -11.82
CA ARG A 294 15.32 29.13 -12.32
C ARG A 294 16.22 29.40 -13.52
N VAL A 295 17.48 28.95 -13.48
CA VAL A 295 18.42 29.05 -14.60
C VAL A 295 17.95 28.21 -15.79
N LEU A 296 17.50 26.97 -15.57
CA LEU A 296 16.92 26.11 -16.60
C LEU A 296 15.67 26.73 -17.22
N ALA A 297 14.81 27.39 -16.44
CA ALA A 297 13.65 28.09 -16.96
C ALA A 297 14.04 29.28 -17.85
N VAL A 298 15.09 30.03 -17.46
CA VAL A 298 15.66 31.10 -18.30
C VAL A 298 16.23 30.52 -19.59
N ILE A 299 17.06 29.47 -19.50
CA ILE A 299 17.63 28.81 -20.68
C ILE A 299 16.53 28.28 -21.59
N GLY A 300 15.52 27.60 -21.05
CA GLY A 300 14.38 27.10 -21.83
C GLY A 300 13.60 28.21 -22.52
N ARG A 301 13.45 29.36 -21.85
CA ARG A 301 12.79 30.54 -22.43
C ARG A 301 13.60 31.14 -23.58
N GLU A 302 14.90 31.31 -23.39
CA GLU A 302 15.81 31.83 -24.43
C GLU A 302 15.98 30.88 -25.61
N VAL A 303 16.05 29.56 -25.34
CA VAL A 303 16.09 28.55 -26.39
C VAL A 303 14.75 28.52 -27.15
N GLY A 304 13.62 28.67 -26.46
CA GLY A 304 12.30 28.74 -27.08
C GLY A 304 12.13 29.96 -27.99
N THR A 305 12.63 31.13 -27.57
CA THR A 305 12.61 32.35 -28.40
C THR A 305 13.57 32.24 -29.57
N ALA A 306 14.77 31.68 -29.39
CA ALA A 306 15.73 31.44 -30.45
C ALA A 306 15.21 30.43 -31.49
N LEU A 307 14.61 29.32 -31.04
CA LEU A 307 13.95 28.34 -31.91
C LEU A 307 12.75 28.96 -32.63
N GLY A 308 11.96 29.80 -31.95
CA GLY A 308 10.86 30.53 -32.58
C GLY A 308 11.32 31.45 -33.71
N HIS A 309 12.42 32.18 -33.51
CA HIS A 309 13.04 33.00 -34.56
C HIS A 309 13.60 32.14 -35.69
N ALA A 310 14.32 31.08 -35.37
CA ALA A 310 14.84 30.13 -36.37
C ALA A 310 13.71 29.51 -37.19
N TRP A 311 12.57 29.20 -36.58
CA TRP A 311 11.40 28.64 -37.27
C TRP A 311 10.74 29.64 -38.21
N ARG A 312 10.61 30.91 -37.80
CA ARG A 312 10.12 31.97 -38.71
C ARG A 312 11.07 32.16 -39.89
N ILE A 313 12.38 32.18 -39.64
CA ILE A 313 13.40 32.31 -40.69
C ILE A 313 13.34 31.11 -41.63
N ALA A 314 13.21 29.89 -41.10
CA ALA A 314 13.02 28.68 -41.90
C ALA A 314 11.73 28.74 -42.74
N GLY A 315 10.65 29.32 -42.22
CA GLY A 315 9.40 29.57 -42.94
C GLY A 315 9.57 30.57 -44.10
N TYR A 316 10.34 31.64 -43.91
CA TYR A 316 10.67 32.57 -45.00
C TYR A 316 11.54 31.90 -46.06
N ILE A 317 12.54 31.12 -45.65
CA ILE A 317 13.43 30.40 -46.58
C ILE A 317 12.64 29.36 -47.36
N SER A 318 11.74 28.60 -46.74
CA SER A 318 10.92 27.59 -47.43
C SER A 318 9.95 28.23 -48.44
N LEU A 319 9.41 29.41 -48.14
CA LEU A 319 8.63 30.21 -49.10
C LEU A 319 9.47 30.69 -50.28
N VAL A 320 10.68 31.19 -50.04
CA VAL A 320 11.61 31.62 -51.10
C VAL A 320 12.02 30.44 -51.96
N VAL A 321 12.39 29.30 -51.35
CA VAL A 321 12.76 28.07 -52.05
C VAL A 321 11.56 27.50 -52.82
N GLY A 322 10.38 27.47 -52.21
CA GLY A 322 9.14 27.00 -52.86
C GLY A 322 8.74 27.90 -54.03
N ARG A 323 8.89 29.22 -53.91
CA ARG A 323 8.62 30.17 -54.98
C ARG A 323 9.66 30.05 -56.10
N PHE A 324 10.94 29.85 -55.76
CA PHE A 324 12.00 29.59 -56.74
C PHE A 324 11.76 28.28 -57.49
N LEU A 325 11.44 27.20 -56.78
CA LEU A 325 11.14 25.89 -57.36
C LEU A 325 9.87 25.92 -58.23
N GLY A 326 8.82 26.61 -57.78
CA GLY A 326 7.60 26.81 -58.55
C GLY A 326 7.82 27.65 -59.81
N THR A 327 8.72 28.65 -59.74
CA THR A 327 9.11 29.46 -60.90
C THR A 327 9.91 28.61 -61.89
N LEU A 328 10.86 27.82 -61.42
CA LEU A 328 11.61 26.85 -62.23
C LEU A 328 10.69 25.82 -62.90
N LEU A 329 9.76 25.24 -62.15
CA LEU A 329 8.76 24.32 -62.71
C LEU A 329 7.89 24.99 -63.77
N ARG A 330 7.46 26.23 -63.54
CA ARG A 330 6.67 26.99 -64.50
C ARG A 330 7.47 27.27 -65.78
N TRP A 331 8.73 27.66 -65.63
CA TRP A 331 9.60 27.97 -66.77
C TRP A 331 9.95 26.72 -67.58
N THR A 332 10.24 25.59 -66.92
CA THR A 332 10.62 24.33 -67.57
C THR A 332 9.44 23.60 -68.20
N PHE A 333 8.26 23.60 -67.57
CA PHE A 333 7.12 22.78 -68.03
C PHE A 333 5.97 23.61 -68.59
N VAL A 334 5.62 24.73 -67.96
CA VAL A 334 4.38 25.44 -68.27
C VAL A 334 4.56 26.45 -69.41
N GLU A 335 5.65 27.21 -69.41
CA GLU A 335 6.00 28.15 -70.49
C GLU A 335 6.06 27.48 -71.87
N PRO A 336 6.76 26.35 -72.08
CA PRO A 336 6.84 25.71 -73.40
C PRO A 336 5.49 25.15 -73.86
N VAL A 337 4.71 24.57 -72.94
CA VAL A 337 3.36 24.05 -73.24
C VAL A 337 2.40 25.19 -73.59
N ARG A 338 2.48 26.32 -72.87
CA ARG A 338 1.65 27.50 -73.15
C ARG A 338 2.00 28.11 -74.52
N TRP A 339 3.27 28.14 -74.88
CA TRP A 339 3.72 28.60 -76.19
C TRP A 339 3.24 27.68 -77.31
N ALA A 340 3.34 26.35 -77.12
CA ALA A 340 2.81 25.37 -78.06
C ALA A 340 1.29 25.49 -78.24
N TYR A 341 0.54 25.70 -77.16
CA TYR A 341 -0.90 25.92 -77.21
C TYR A 341 -1.27 27.20 -77.97
N GLN A 342 -0.57 28.31 -77.69
CA GLN A 342 -0.85 29.58 -78.35
C GLN A 342 -0.43 29.59 -79.83
N ALA A 343 0.74 29.03 -80.15
CA ALA A 343 1.28 29.02 -81.52
C ALA A 343 0.56 28.03 -82.44
N VAL A 344 0.04 26.91 -81.91
CA VAL A 344 -0.52 25.82 -82.74
C VAL A 344 -2.03 25.69 -82.60
N LEU A 345 -2.56 25.62 -81.38
CA LEU A 345 -3.99 25.33 -81.17
C LEU A 345 -4.89 26.54 -81.42
N THR A 346 -4.40 27.74 -81.15
CA THR A 346 -5.18 28.98 -81.31
C THR A 346 -5.46 29.35 -82.78
N PRO A 347 -4.49 29.30 -83.72
CA PRO A 347 -4.77 29.56 -85.14
C PRO A 347 -5.61 28.45 -85.78
N VAL A 348 -5.38 27.18 -85.41
CA VAL A 348 -6.20 26.05 -85.90
C VAL A 348 -7.64 26.16 -85.43
N GLY A 349 -7.87 26.60 -84.18
CA GLY A 349 -9.21 26.85 -83.65
C GLY A 349 -9.97 27.93 -84.40
N HIS A 350 -9.30 29.02 -84.81
CA HIS A 350 -9.91 30.07 -85.63
C HIS A 350 -10.26 29.56 -87.03
N PHE A 351 -9.35 28.82 -87.68
CA PHE A 351 -9.61 28.25 -89.01
C PHE A 351 -10.80 27.30 -89.03
N VAL A 352 -10.92 26.39 -88.06
CA VAL A 352 -12.06 25.47 -87.97
C VAL A 352 -13.37 26.22 -87.74
N ARG A 353 -13.33 27.29 -86.93
CA ARG A 353 -14.52 28.09 -86.63
C ARG A 353 -15.02 28.89 -87.83
N ASP A 354 -14.10 29.51 -88.56
CA ASP A 354 -14.46 30.38 -89.68
C ASP A 354 -14.75 29.60 -90.97
N ALA A 355 -14.02 28.52 -91.25
CA ALA A 355 -14.18 27.77 -92.50
C ALA A 355 -15.33 26.74 -92.48
N VAL A 356 -15.68 26.19 -91.31
CA VAL A 356 -16.61 25.04 -91.23
C VAL A 356 -17.86 25.39 -90.43
N LEU A 357 -17.70 25.93 -89.22
CA LEU A 357 -18.83 26.13 -88.30
C LEU A 357 -19.71 27.32 -88.70
N ARG A 358 -19.11 28.40 -89.22
CA ARG A 358 -19.84 29.59 -89.66
C ARG A 358 -20.74 29.35 -90.87
N PRO A 359 -20.27 28.75 -91.99
CA PRO A 359 -21.13 28.48 -93.15
C PRO A 359 -22.22 27.43 -92.85
N ALA A 360 -21.94 26.42 -92.03
CA ALA A 360 -22.95 25.44 -91.61
C ALA A 360 -24.09 26.08 -90.78
N ALA A 361 -23.73 27.01 -89.89
CA ALA A 361 -24.71 27.73 -89.07
C ALA A 361 -25.58 28.70 -89.89
N GLU A 362 -25.06 29.25 -90.98
CA GLU A 362 -25.81 30.12 -91.88
C GLU A 362 -26.77 29.33 -92.79
N ALA A 363 -26.32 28.18 -93.31
CA ALA A 363 -27.18 27.25 -94.06
C ALA A 363 -28.32 26.67 -93.19
N ALA A 364 -28.10 26.41 -91.90
CA ALA A 364 -29.16 25.97 -91.00
C ALA A 364 -30.23 27.04 -90.76
N ARG A 365 -29.83 28.33 -90.74
CA ARG A 365 -30.75 29.46 -90.52
C ARG A 365 -31.60 29.81 -91.74
N SER A 366 -31.19 29.46 -92.96
CA SER A 366 -32.03 29.62 -94.16
C SER A 366 -33.14 28.56 -94.21
N VAL A 367 -32.81 27.30 -93.90
CA VAL A 367 -33.79 26.20 -93.84
C VAL A 367 -34.82 26.44 -92.72
N GLY A 368 -34.37 26.86 -91.53
CA GLY A 368 -35.27 27.09 -90.39
C GLY A 368 -36.31 28.19 -90.60
N ARG A 369 -36.07 29.17 -91.47
CA ARG A 369 -37.05 30.23 -91.78
C ARG A 369 -38.16 29.72 -92.71
N VAL A 370 -37.82 28.92 -93.72
CA VAL A 370 -38.78 28.33 -94.65
C VAL A 370 -39.71 27.36 -93.91
N THR A 371 -39.17 26.52 -93.02
CA THR A 371 -39.98 25.58 -92.24
C THR A 371 -40.92 26.27 -91.25
N ARG A 372 -40.52 27.42 -90.67
CA ARG A 372 -41.40 28.17 -89.75
C ARG A 372 -42.55 28.86 -90.48
N GLN A 373 -42.32 29.36 -91.69
CA GLN A 373 -43.37 30.02 -92.49
C GLN A 373 -44.41 29.01 -92.98
N THR A 374 -43.99 27.82 -93.44
CA THR A 374 -44.93 26.76 -93.84
C THR A 374 -45.74 26.24 -92.65
N LEU A 375 -45.11 26.10 -91.47
CA LEU A 375 -45.80 25.65 -90.26
C LEU A 375 -46.79 26.71 -89.72
N ALA A 376 -46.45 28.00 -89.81
CA ALA A 376 -47.34 29.09 -89.41
C ALA A 376 -48.57 29.16 -90.34
N ALA A 377 -48.37 29.12 -91.66
CA ALA A 377 -49.45 29.11 -92.64
C ALA A 377 -50.40 27.92 -92.47
N ALA A 378 -49.86 26.73 -92.20
CA ALA A 378 -50.66 25.52 -91.92
C ALA A 378 -51.44 25.60 -90.60
N ARG A 379 -50.89 26.29 -89.57
CA ARG A 379 -51.58 26.49 -88.29
C ARG A 379 -52.70 27.51 -88.40
N ASP A 380 -52.49 28.58 -89.14
CA ASP A 380 -53.51 29.62 -89.32
C ASP A 380 -54.66 29.11 -90.19
N SER A 381 -54.37 28.35 -91.25
CA SER A 381 -55.43 27.70 -92.06
C SER A 381 -56.25 26.68 -91.25
N ALA A 382 -55.60 25.90 -90.39
CA ALA A 382 -56.29 24.98 -89.49
C ALA A 382 -57.16 25.71 -88.45
N ARG A 383 -56.70 26.86 -87.93
CA ARG A 383 -57.48 27.67 -86.98
C ARG A 383 -58.67 28.35 -87.65
N GLN A 384 -58.50 28.87 -88.87
CA GLN A 384 -59.59 29.45 -89.66
C GLN A 384 -60.66 28.39 -89.97
N ALA A 385 -60.26 27.24 -90.51
CA ALA A 385 -61.20 26.16 -90.86
C ALA A 385 -61.98 25.66 -89.63
N ARG A 386 -61.31 25.59 -88.47
CA ARG A 386 -61.96 25.18 -87.21
C ARG A 386 -62.88 26.26 -86.66
N ALA A 387 -62.55 27.54 -86.82
CA ALA A 387 -63.42 28.65 -86.44
C ALA A 387 -64.66 28.73 -87.35
N ASP A 388 -64.50 28.56 -88.66
CA ASP A 388 -65.59 28.59 -89.63
C ASP A 388 -66.52 27.37 -89.50
N PHE A 389 -65.96 26.17 -89.30
CA PHE A 389 -66.75 24.99 -88.97
C PHE A 389 -67.52 25.17 -87.65
N ARG A 390 -66.88 25.75 -86.63
CA ARG A 390 -67.55 26.02 -85.33
C ARG A 390 -68.66 27.06 -85.46
N ARG A 391 -68.46 28.10 -86.30
CA ARG A 391 -69.50 29.09 -86.62
C ARG A 391 -70.69 28.46 -87.34
N MET A 392 -70.44 27.59 -88.32
CA MET A 392 -71.51 26.88 -89.03
C MET A 392 -72.27 25.90 -88.13
N LEU A 393 -71.61 25.26 -87.17
CA LEU A 393 -72.23 24.24 -86.33
C LEU A 393 -72.98 24.78 -85.10
N PHE A 394 -72.57 25.94 -84.55
CA PHE A 394 -73.07 26.42 -83.26
C PHE A 394 -73.75 27.79 -83.27
N GLY A 395 -73.76 28.50 -84.40
CA GLY A 395 -74.31 29.86 -84.45
C GLY A 395 -73.47 30.86 -83.64
N GLU A 396 -73.59 32.15 -83.99
CA GLU A 396 -72.71 33.20 -83.49
C GLU A 396 -73.08 33.62 -82.05
N SER A 397 -72.15 33.51 -81.11
CA SER A 397 -72.31 34.08 -79.75
C SER A 397 -71.13 34.99 -79.42
N HIS A 398 -71.45 36.26 -79.21
CA HIS A 398 -70.59 37.36 -78.78
C HIS A 398 -70.45 37.29 -77.25
N ASP A 399 -69.23 37.40 -76.71
CA ASP A 399 -68.96 38.16 -75.47
C ASP A 399 -67.52 38.01 -74.94
N GLU A 400 -67.16 39.05 -74.18
CA GLU A 400 -65.86 39.70 -74.02
C GLU A 400 -64.93 39.11 -72.93
N ARG A 401 -63.64 39.48 -73.01
CA ARG A 401 -62.53 39.08 -72.10
C ARG A 401 -62.21 40.19 -71.07
N PRO A 402 -61.64 39.84 -69.90
CA PRO A 402 -60.82 40.78 -69.12
C PRO A 402 -59.31 40.48 -69.12
N GLN A 403 -58.51 41.56 -69.09
CA GLN A 403 -57.05 41.68 -69.22
C GLN A 403 -56.26 41.49 -67.91
N ALA A 404 -54.95 41.25 -68.06
CA ALA A 404 -53.97 40.81 -67.06
C ALA A 404 -53.17 41.94 -66.36
N VAL A 405 -52.61 41.65 -65.17
CA VAL A 405 -51.65 42.49 -64.42
C VAL A 405 -50.33 41.72 -64.18
N PRO A 406 -49.12 42.31 -64.34
CA PRO A 406 -47.83 41.62 -64.16
C PRO A 406 -47.09 41.94 -62.84
N ALA A 407 -46.26 41.00 -62.35
CA ALA A 407 -45.51 41.07 -61.07
C ALA A 407 -44.03 41.54 -61.20
N PRO A 408 -43.41 42.17 -60.17
CA PRO A 408 -42.10 42.85 -60.28
C PRO A 408 -40.87 42.10 -59.70
N ARG A 409 -39.70 42.76 -59.79
CA ARG A 409 -38.29 42.28 -59.89
C ARG A 409 -37.48 42.44 -58.58
N ARG A 410 -36.38 41.67 -58.45
CA ARG A 410 -35.44 41.47 -57.31
C ARG A 410 -34.42 42.63 -57.07
N GLU A 411 -34.01 42.85 -55.82
CA GLU A 411 -33.16 43.95 -55.29
C GLU A 411 -31.67 43.56 -55.09
N PRO A 412 -30.68 44.50 -55.07
CA PRO A 412 -29.27 44.24 -54.74
C PRO A 412 -28.79 44.83 -53.37
N ASP A 413 -27.74 44.21 -52.82
CA ASP A 413 -27.15 44.40 -51.48
C ASP A 413 -26.13 45.57 -51.40
N SER A 414 -26.12 46.29 -50.27
CA SER A 414 -25.45 47.59 -50.06
C SER A 414 -24.03 47.48 -49.49
N ALA A 415 -23.10 48.26 -50.03
CA ALA A 415 -21.76 48.48 -49.50
C ALA A 415 -21.74 49.68 -48.53
N ASP A 416 -21.19 49.51 -47.33
CA ASP A 416 -21.06 50.59 -46.35
C ASP A 416 -19.62 50.65 -45.80
N GLY A 417 -19.00 51.83 -45.88
CA GLY A 417 -17.69 52.13 -45.34
C GLY A 417 -17.78 53.37 -44.44
N ARG A 418 -17.16 53.33 -43.25
CA ARG A 418 -16.98 54.52 -42.40
C ARG A 418 -15.81 54.35 -41.43
N THR A 419 -14.84 55.26 -41.53
CA THR A 419 -13.76 55.50 -40.58
C THR A 419 -13.89 56.92 -40.01
N LEU A 420 -13.98 57.03 -38.69
CA LEU A 420 -13.69 58.21 -37.86
C LEU A 420 -13.25 57.61 -36.50
N GLY A 421 -12.08 57.87 -35.90
CA GLY A 421 -11.31 59.10 -35.81
C GLY A 421 -11.58 59.77 -34.45
N SER A 422 -11.06 59.20 -33.35
CA SER A 422 -11.19 59.74 -31.98
C SER A 422 -9.81 59.97 -31.37
N SER A 423 -9.42 61.24 -31.27
CA SER A 423 -8.23 61.76 -30.60
C SER A 423 -8.63 62.27 -29.20
N THR A 424 -8.01 61.71 -28.16
CA THR A 424 -8.14 62.17 -26.77
C THR A 424 -6.93 63.02 -26.41
N THR A 425 -7.17 64.29 -26.13
CA THR A 425 -6.19 65.32 -25.77
C THR A 425 -5.89 65.31 -24.27
N ALA A 426 -4.64 65.65 -23.95
CA ALA A 426 -3.99 65.61 -22.65
C ALA A 426 -4.69 66.41 -21.53
N LEU A 427 -4.67 65.84 -20.34
CA LEU A 427 -5.07 66.46 -19.09
C LEU A 427 -3.82 67.09 -18.42
N THR A 428 -3.88 68.40 -18.22
CA THR A 428 -3.02 69.23 -17.38
C THR A 428 -3.06 68.82 -15.91
N LYS A 429 -1.91 68.87 -15.23
CA LYS A 429 -1.85 69.16 -13.79
C LYS A 429 -0.49 69.76 -13.41
N ASP A 430 -0.50 71.07 -13.19
CA ASP A 430 0.36 71.73 -12.20
C ASP A 430 -0.09 71.35 -10.77
#